data_AF-A0A6N7BC73-F1
#
_entry.id   AF-A0A6N7BC73-F1
#
_cell.length_a   1.000
_cell.length_b   1.000
_cell.length_c   1.000
_cell.angle_alpha   90.00
_cell.angle_beta   90.00
_cell.angle_gamma   90.00
#
_symmetry.space_group_name_H-M   'P 1'
#
loop_
_entity.id
_entity.type
_entity.pdbx_description
1 polymer ?
#
loop_
_entity_poly.entity_id
_entity_poly.type
_entity_poly.pdbx_seq_one_letter_code
_entity_poly.pdbx_strand_id
1 'polypeptide(L)'
;LKEQYITVAVRKNGLVVQRLKLRRITFKTEEGKVYVFVTNNFTLPASQVAIIYKNRWMIELLFKQIKQNFPLRYFWGESSNAIKMQVYCVLIAQLLMVILRKKAATKKSFANMITVIRLHLMSYVALLEFIKDTYKAWRKTHNASFAFST
;
A
#
# COMPACT_ATOMS: atom_id res chain seq x y z
N LEU A 1 28.24 1.36 -10.68
CA LEU A 1 27.21 0.51 -11.32
C LEU A 1 27.92 -0.46 -12.27
N LYS A 2 27.56 -1.75 -12.28
CA LYS A 2 28.09 -2.71 -13.26
C LYS A 2 26.93 -3.38 -13.99
N GLU A 3 26.97 -3.42 -15.30
CA GLU A 3 25.95 -4.05 -16.14
C GLU A 3 26.55 -5.21 -16.91
N GLN A 4 25.83 -6.33 -16.97
CA GLN A 4 26.27 -7.52 -17.68
C GLN A 4 25.08 -8.22 -18.33
N TYR A 5 25.23 -8.61 -19.58
CA TYR A 5 24.27 -9.48 -20.25
C TYR A 5 24.60 -10.92 -19.89
N ILE A 6 23.62 -11.65 -19.35
CA ILE A 6 23.76 -13.04 -18.94
C ILE A 6 22.83 -13.90 -19.79
N THR A 7 23.23 -15.14 -20.05
CA THR A 7 22.37 -16.13 -20.71
C THR A 7 22.12 -17.26 -19.73
N VAL A 8 20.86 -17.51 -19.39
CA VAL A 8 20.46 -18.56 -18.45
C VAL A 8 19.78 -19.69 -19.20
N ALA A 9 20.27 -20.91 -19.02
CA ALA A 9 19.65 -22.12 -19.57
C ALA A 9 18.46 -22.54 -18.70
N VAL A 10 17.26 -22.56 -19.28
CA VAL A 10 16.05 -23.12 -18.67
C VAL A 10 16.06 -24.63 -18.91
N ARG A 11 16.07 -25.41 -17.83
CA ARG A 11 15.99 -26.87 -17.88
C ARG A 11 14.58 -27.33 -17.51
N LYS A 12 14.03 -28.26 -18.27
CA LYS A 12 12.77 -28.97 -17.95
C LYS A 12 13.05 -30.46 -18.09
N ASN A 13 12.75 -31.25 -17.05
CA ASN A 13 13.06 -32.69 -16.99
C ASN A 13 14.54 -33.01 -17.30
N GLY A 14 15.48 -32.23 -16.76
CA GLY A 14 16.92 -32.44 -16.95
C GLY A 14 17.50 -32.01 -18.31
N LEU A 15 16.64 -31.80 -19.33
CA LEU A 15 17.04 -31.32 -20.66
C LEU A 15 17.01 -29.79 -20.71
N VAL A 16 18.02 -29.17 -21.33
CA VAL A 16 18.03 -27.73 -21.59
C VAL A 16 17.06 -27.43 -22.72
N VAL A 17 15.94 -26.78 -22.39
CA VAL A 17 14.86 -26.49 -23.35
C VAL A 17 15.06 -25.15 -24.05
N GLN A 18 15.59 -24.14 -23.35
CA GLN A 18 15.74 -22.80 -23.91
C GLN A 18 16.84 -22.01 -23.21
N ARG A 19 17.51 -21.11 -23.94
CA ARG A 19 18.46 -20.13 -23.38
C ARG A 19 17.82 -18.75 -23.37
N LEU A 20 17.60 -18.19 -22.18
CA LEU A 20 17.06 -16.85 -21.97
C LEU A 20 18.20 -15.84 -21.82
N LYS A 21 18.21 -14.82 -22.67
CA LYS A 21 19.05 -13.64 -22.47
C LYS A 21 18.41 -12.77 -21.39
N LEU A 22 19.18 -12.41 -20.37
CA LEU A 22 18.76 -11.54 -19.28
C LEU A 22 19.85 -10.49 -19.03
N ARG A 23 19.50 -9.43 -18.31
CA ARG A 23 20.44 -8.38 -17.91
C ARG A 23 20.63 -8.41 -16.41
N ARG A 24 21.88 -8.52 -15.98
CA ARG A 24 22.31 -8.42 -14.58
C ARG A 24 22.82 -7.01 -14.31
N ILE A 25 22.30 -6.40 -13.26
CA ILE A 25 22.64 -5.04 -12.84
C ILE A 25 23.17 -5.10 -11.41
N THR A 26 24.38 -4.60 -11.19
CA THR A 26 24.96 -4.43 -9.87
C THR A 26 24.89 -2.96 -9.47
N PHE A 27 24.12 -2.68 -8.44
CA PHE A 27 23.91 -1.36 -7.86
C PHE A 27 24.58 -1.29 -6.49
N LYS A 28 25.35 -0.23 -6.24
CA LYS A 28 25.96 0.02 -4.91
C LYS A 28 25.29 1.27 -4.33
N THR A 29 24.73 1.16 -3.12
CA THR A 29 24.18 2.31 -2.41
C THR A 29 25.30 3.19 -1.85
N GLU A 30 24.96 4.43 -1.49
CA GLU A 30 25.86 5.35 -0.78
C GLU A 30 26.35 4.75 0.56
N GLU A 31 25.49 3.98 1.25
CA GLU A 31 25.84 3.20 2.46
C GLU A 31 26.79 2.01 2.20
N GLY A 32 27.28 1.83 0.98
CA GLY A 32 28.21 0.76 0.61
C GLY A 32 27.58 -0.61 0.34
N LYS A 33 26.28 -0.81 0.59
CA LYS A 33 25.57 -2.07 0.29
C LYS A 33 25.49 -2.31 -1.21
N VAL A 34 25.75 -3.55 -1.63
CA VAL A 34 25.71 -3.98 -3.03
C VAL A 34 24.48 -4.84 -3.27
N TYR A 35 23.64 -4.41 -4.21
CA TYR A 35 22.47 -5.14 -4.68
C TYR A 35 22.70 -5.65 -6.10
N VAL A 36 22.25 -6.86 -6.36
CA VAL A 36 22.31 -7.48 -7.69
C VAL A 36 20.89 -7.76 -8.16
N PHE A 37 20.51 -7.15 -9.27
CA PHE A 37 19.20 -7.31 -9.90
C PHE A 37 19.35 -8.07 -11.21
N VAL A 38 18.31 -8.84 -11.56
CA VAL A 38 18.22 -9.52 -12.86
C VAL A 38 16.91 -9.09 -13.50
N THR A 39 16.97 -8.59 -14.73
CA THR A 39 15.80 -8.12 -15.47
C THR A 39 15.80 -8.65 -16.89
N ASN A 40 14.60 -8.86 -17.44
CA ASN A 40 14.37 -9.10 -18.86
C ASN A 40 14.20 -7.79 -19.64
N ASN A 41 14.24 -6.64 -18.97
CA ASN A 41 14.09 -5.34 -19.60
C ASN A 41 15.46 -4.76 -19.99
N PHE A 42 15.66 -4.59 -21.29
CA PHE A 42 16.88 -4.06 -21.87
C PHE A 42 16.80 -2.57 -22.24
N THR A 43 15.60 -1.97 -22.23
CA THR A 43 15.39 -0.58 -22.62
C THR A 43 15.56 0.39 -21.45
N LEU A 44 15.15 -0.03 -20.24
CA LEU A 44 15.24 0.83 -19.07
C LEU A 44 16.70 0.99 -18.59
N PRO A 45 17.13 2.19 -18.17
CA PRO A 45 18.45 2.38 -17.57
C PRO A 45 18.54 1.64 -16.22
N ALA A 46 19.75 1.19 -15.86
CA ALA A 46 19.94 0.39 -14.66
C ALA A 46 19.58 1.11 -13.35
N SER A 47 19.69 2.43 -13.30
CA SER A 47 19.24 3.26 -12.18
C SER A 47 17.72 3.17 -11.97
N GLN A 48 16.93 3.24 -13.06
CA GLN A 48 15.47 3.09 -12.98
C GLN A 48 15.08 1.68 -12.57
N VAL A 49 15.78 0.65 -13.06
CA VAL A 49 15.55 -0.74 -12.61
C VAL A 49 15.76 -0.84 -11.10
N ALA A 50 16.86 -0.26 -10.57
CA ALA A 50 17.09 -0.25 -9.12
C ALA A 50 15.98 0.47 -8.34
N ILE A 51 15.44 1.58 -8.86
CA ILE A 51 14.31 2.31 -8.26
C ILE A 51 13.03 1.45 -8.27
N ILE A 52 12.73 0.77 -9.37
CA ILE A 52 11.57 -0.14 -9.46
C ILE A 52 11.69 -1.25 -8.42
N TYR A 53 12.88 -1.87 -8.28
CA TYR A 53 13.12 -2.88 -7.26
C TYR A 53 13.03 -2.32 -5.83
N LYS A 54 13.43 -1.06 -5.61
CA LYS A 54 13.22 -0.36 -4.34
C LYS A 54 11.73 -0.21 -4.03
N ASN A 55 10.92 0.16 -5.04
CA ASN A 55 9.46 0.29 -4.89
C ASN A 55 8.77 -1.05 -4.59
N ARG A 56 9.40 -2.21 -4.88
CA ARG A 56 8.89 -3.53 -4.48
C ARG A 56 8.60 -3.62 -2.98
N TRP A 57 9.39 -2.94 -2.14
CA TRP A 57 9.17 -2.91 -0.69
C TRP A 57 7.84 -2.26 -0.28
N MET A 58 7.26 -1.40 -1.13
CA MET A 58 5.94 -0.81 -0.86
C MET A 58 4.85 -1.87 -0.72
N ILE A 59 4.98 -3.02 -1.40
CA ILE A 59 4.04 -4.13 -1.28
C ILE A 59 4.10 -4.73 0.13
N GLU A 60 5.29 -4.86 0.72
CA GLU A 60 5.45 -5.36 2.08
C GLU A 60 4.83 -4.40 3.10
N LEU A 61 5.01 -3.09 2.89
CA LEU A 61 4.36 -2.06 3.70
C LEU A 61 2.84 -2.10 3.58
N LEU A 62 2.30 -2.31 2.37
CA LEU A 62 0.87 -2.48 2.13
C LEU A 62 0.33 -3.67 2.92
N PHE A 63 0.97 -4.84 2.83
CA PHE A 63 0.54 -6.02 3.57
C PHE A 63 0.68 -5.84 5.09
N LYS A 64 1.71 -5.13 5.55
CA LYS A 64 1.85 -4.75 6.96
C LYS A 64 0.68 -3.90 7.43
N GLN A 65 0.29 -2.88 6.65
CA GLN A 65 -0.85 -2.03 6.97
C GLN A 65 -2.16 -2.81 6.99
N ILE A 66 -2.38 -3.72 6.04
CA ILE A 66 -3.57 -4.56 6.01
C ILE A 66 -3.65 -5.40 7.29
N LYS A 67 -2.59 -6.13 7.62
CA LYS A 67 -2.55 -7.01 8.80
C LYS A 67 -2.71 -6.24 10.12
N GLN A 68 -2.17 -5.02 10.21
CA GLN A 68 -2.24 -4.21 11.44
C GLN A 68 -3.61 -3.54 11.65
N ASN A 69 -4.23 -3.04 10.59
CA ASN A 69 -5.43 -2.21 10.72
C ASN A 69 -6.74 -2.97 10.46
N PHE A 70 -6.67 -4.12 9.79
CA PHE A 70 -7.82 -4.96 9.48
C PHE A 70 -7.60 -6.35 10.10
N PRO A 71 -8.12 -6.60 11.30
CA PRO A 71 -7.96 -7.90 11.94
C PRO A 71 -8.74 -8.96 11.14
N LEU A 72 -8.07 -9.68 10.25
CA LEU A 72 -8.58 -10.86 9.53
C LEU A 72 -8.68 -12.09 10.45
N ARG A 73 -8.84 -11.88 11.75
CA ARG A 73 -8.83 -12.93 12.78
C ARG A 73 -10.21 -13.58 12.97
N TYR A 74 -11.26 -12.85 12.63
CA TYR A 74 -12.65 -13.29 12.71
C TYR A 74 -13.26 -13.17 11.31
N PHE A 75 -13.51 -14.31 10.68
CA PHE A 75 -14.23 -14.36 9.41
C PHE A 75 -15.73 -14.43 9.67
N TRP A 76 -16.51 -13.73 8.85
CA TRP A 76 -17.98 -13.72 8.98
C TRP A 76 -18.64 -15.01 8.45
N GLY A 77 -17.86 -15.87 7.80
CA GLY A 77 -18.31 -17.19 7.37
C GLY A 77 -17.12 -18.10 7.10
N GLU A 78 -17.35 -19.41 7.22
CA GLU A 78 -16.33 -20.44 7.05
C GLU A 78 -16.14 -20.86 5.58
N SER A 79 -17.05 -20.46 4.69
CA SER A 79 -16.94 -20.78 3.27
C SER A 79 -15.75 -20.05 2.63
N SER A 80 -15.07 -20.71 1.69
CA SER A 80 -13.97 -20.11 0.92
C SER A 80 -14.39 -18.81 0.23
N ASN A 81 -15.64 -18.74 -0.23
CA ASN A 81 -16.17 -17.55 -0.88
C ASN A 81 -16.35 -16.37 0.09
N ALA A 82 -16.86 -16.62 1.30
CA ALA A 82 -17.02 -15.59 2.33
C ALA A 82 -15.66 -14.98 2.73
N ILE A 83 -14.64 -15.84 2.89
CA ILE A 83 -13.27 -15.39 3.18
C ILE A 83 -12.73 -14.52 2.05
N LYS A 84 -12.88 -14.95 0.78
CA LYS A 84 -12.43 -14.16 -0.39
C LYS A 84 -13.13 -12.81 -0.45
N MET A 85 -14.45 -12.77 -0.26
CA MET A 85 -15.20 -11.51 -0.21
C MET A 85 -14.69 -10.57 0.88
N GLN A 86 -14.46 -11.07 2.09
CA GLN A 86 -13.94 -10.26 3.19
C GLN A 86 -12.55 -9.68 2.85
N VAL A 87 -11.69 -10.46 2.22
CA VAL A 87 -10.38 -9.98 1.74
C VAL A 87 -10.55 -8.90 0.67
N TYR A 88 -11.45 -9.07 -0.29
CA TYR A 88 -11.72 -8.03 -1.30
C TYR A 88 -12.24 -6.73 -0.67
N CYS A 89 -13.16 -6.81 0.29
CA CYS A 89 -13.66 -5.65 1.02
C CYS A 89 -12.53 -4.91 1.76
N VAL A 90 -11.61 -5.64 2.40
CA VAL A 90 -10.45 -5.04 3.07
C VAL A 90 -9.51 -4.35 2.09
N LEU A 91 -9.27 -4.93 0.91
CA LEU A 91 -8.45 -4.30 -0.13
C LEU A 91 -9.09 -3.01 -0.67
N ILE A 92 -10.41 -3.01 -0.89
CA ILE A 92 -11.17 -1.83 -1.32
C ILE A 92 -11.12 -0.75 -0.24
N ALA A 93 -11.37 -1.10 1.02
CA ALA A 93 -11.29 -0.17 2.15
C ALA A 93 -9.89 0.45 2.25
N GLN A 94 -8.84 -0.37 2.17
CA GLN A 94 -7.46 0.10 2.20
C GLN A 94 -7.16 1.12 1.08
N LEU A 95 -7.62 0.86 -0.14
CA LEU A 95 -7.48 1.79 -1.26
C LEU A 95 -8.20 3.12 -0.99
N LEU A 96 -9.45 3.06 -0.52
CA LEU A 96 -10.22 4.26 -0.17
C LEU A 96 -9.52 5.08 0.92
N MET A 97 -8.96 4.42 1.94
CA MET A 97 -8.19 5.09 3.00
C MET A 97 -6.97 5.84 2.44
N VAL A 98 -6.25 5.24 1.48
CA VAL A 98 -5.09 5.88 0.85
C VAL A 98 -5.52 7.11 0.02
N ILE A 99 -6.59 7.00 -0.76
CA ILE A 99 -7.13 8.13 -1.54
C ILE A 99 -7.57 9.26 -0.61
N LEU A 100 -8.26 8.91 0.46
CA LEU A 100 -8.78 9.86 1.43
C LEU A 100 -7.67 10.61 2.17
N ARG A 101 -6.60 9.90 2.58
CA ARG A 101 -5.39 10.53 3.12
C ARG A 101 -4.78 11.53 2.15
N LYS A 102 -4.66 11.15 0.88
CA LYS A 102 -4.07 12.00 -0.17
C LYS A 102 -4.92 13.26 -0.39
N LYS A 103 -6.25 13.13 -0.45
CA LYS A 103 -7.18 14.27 -0.59
C LYS A 103 -7.23 15.16 0.65
N ALA A 104 -7.15 14.58 1.84
CA ALA A 104 -7.19 15.34 3.09
C ALA A 104 -5.89 16.09 3.38
N ALA A 105 -4.78 15.75 2.72
CA ALA A 105 -3.45 16.32 2.97
C ALA A 105 -3.06 16.31 4.47
N THR A 106 -3.50 15.27 5.19
CA THR A 106 -3.35 15.18 6.64
C THR A 106 -2.01 14.56 7.03
N LYS A 107 -1.36 15.09 8.07
CA LYS A 107 -0.17 14.49 8.70
C LYS A 107 -0.51 13.40 9.72
N LYS A 108 -1.79 13.11 9.96
CA LYS A 108 -2.24 12.09 10.93
C LYS A 108 -1.78 10.69 10.52
N SER A 109 -1.47 9.84 11.50
CA SER A 109 -1.06 8.45 11.25
C SER A 109 -2.15 7.64 10.52
N PHE A 110 -1.75 6.54 9.86
CA PHE A 110 -2.68 5.65 9.13
C PHE A 110 -3.69 4.98 10.05
N ALA A 111 -3.20 4.44 11.16
CA ALA A 111 -4.04 3.81 12.18
C ALA A 111 -5.06 4.79 12.78
N ASN A 112 -4.66 6.00 13.16
CA ASN A 112 -5.58 6.97 13.77
C ASN A 112 -6.71 7.35 12.82
N MET A 113 -6.40 7.52 11.53
CA MET A 113 -7.41 7.80 10.52
C MET A 113 -8.42 6.66 10.39
N ILE A 114 -7.97 5.40 10.41
CA ILE A 114 -8.87 4.23 10.38
C ILE A 114 -9.74 4.18 11.63
N THR A 115 -9.16 4.37 12.82
CA THR A 115 -9.92 4.36 14.08
C THR A 115 -10.99 5.44 14.09
N VAL A 116 -10.65 6.66 13.69
CA VAL A 116 -11.59 7.79 13.64
C VAL A 116 -12.74 7.50 12.67
N ILE A 117 -12.45 7.00 11.47
CA ILE A 117 -13.52 6.65 10.51
C ILE A 117 -14.37 5.50 11.02
N ARG A 118 -13.76 4.50 11.66
CA ARG A 118 -14.49 3.37 12.26
C ARG A 118 -15.45 3.84 13.35
N LEU A 119 -15.03 4.77 14.22
CA LEU A 119 -15.87 5.31 15.29
C LEU A 119 -17.01 6.18 14.77
N HIS A 120 -16.78 6.91 13.68
CA HIS A 120 -17.74 7.87 13.13
C HIS A 120 -18.45 7.38 11.85
N LEU A 121 -18.39 6.08 11.57
CA LEU A 121 -19.01 5.49 10.37
C LEU A 121 -20.53 5.71 10.35
N MET A 122 -21.16 5.73 11.53
CA MET A 122 -22.60 5.93 11.71
C MET A 122 -22.98 7.41 11.92
N SER A 123 -22.00 8.32 11.95
CA SER A 123 -22.25 9.73 12.17
C SER A 123 -22.43 10.46 10.83
N TYR A 124 -23.43 11.35 10.74
CA TYR A 124 -23.64 12.17 9.55
C TYR A 124 -22.68 13.37 9.53
N VAL A 125 -21.42 13.11 9.15
CA VAL A 125 -20.36 14.13 9.14
C VAL A 125 -19.66 14.16 7.78
N ALA A 126 -19.30 15.37 7.31
CA ALA A 126 -18.48 15.56 6.14
C ALA A 126 -17.07 14.96 6.36
N LEU A 127 -16.86 13.74 5.87
CA LEU A 127 -15.67 12.91 6.14
C LEU A 127 -14.33 13.63 5.85
N LEU A 128 -14.27 14.41 4.76
CA LEU A 128 -13.06 15.15 4.39
C LEU A 128 -12.75 16.30 5.36
N GLU A 129 -13.76 17.03 5.83
CA GLU A 129 -13.58 18.08 6.84
C GLU A 129 -13.15 17.44 8.17
N PHE A 130 -13.77 16.32 8.52
CA PHE A 130 -13.50 15.59 9.76
C PHE A 130 -12.09 15.01 9.84
N ILE A 131 -11.55 14.51 8.73
CA ILE A 131 -10.19 13.97 8.69
C ILE A 131 -9.13 15.08 8.75
N LYS A 132 -9.41 16.24 8.14
CA LYS A 132 -8.56 17.43 8.22
C LYS A 132 -8.53 17.99 9.64
N ASP A 133 -9.71 18.22 10.23
CA ASP A 133 -9.86 18.75 11.58
C ASP A 133 -11.08 18.10 12.25
N THR A 134 -10.79 17.14 13.13
CA THR A 134 -11.79 16.35 13.85
C THR A 134 -12.64 17.21 14.77
N TYR A 135 -12.04 18.25 15.36
CA TYR A 135 -12.71 19.10 16.35
C TYR A 135 -13.56 20.19 15.69
N LYS A 136 -13.03 20.83 14.63
CA LYS A 136 -13.74 21.88 13.90
C LYS A 136 -14.94 21.33 13.11
N ALA A 137 -14.80 20.16 12.50
CA ALA A 137 -15.90 19.51 11.78
C ALA A 137 -17.02 19.07 12.74
N TRP A 138 -16.69 18.45 13.87
CA TRP A 138 -17.69 18.05 14.86
C TRP A 138 -18.44 19.26 15.44
N ARG A 139 -17.72 20.35 15.77
CA ARG A 139 -18.35 21.61 16.21
C ARG A 139 -19.25 22.23 15.15
N LYS A 140 -18.89 22.20 13.87
CA LYS A 140 -19.75 22.76 12.79
C LYS A 140 -21.07 21.99 12.65
N THR A 141 -21.06 20.68 12.88
CA THR A 141 -22.26 19.83 12.80
C THR A 141 -23.13 19.90 14.06
N HIS A 142 -22.52 20.13 15.25
CA HIS A 142 -23.24 20.13 16.54
C HIS A 142 -23.47 21.52 17.16
N ASN A 143 -22.79 22.58 16.69
CA ASN A 143 -23.05 23.97 17.11
C ASN A 143 -24.07 24.66 16.19
N ALA A 144 -25.16 23.98 15.85
CA ALA A 144 -26.38 24.64 15.39
C ALA A 144 -27.33 24.88 16.58
N SER A 145 -26.79 25.45 17.66
CA SER A 145 -27.55 26.08 18.75
C SER A 145 -26.60 26.68 19.78
N PHE A 146 -26.04 27.85 19.46
CA PHE A 146 -26.02 28.91 20.47
C PHE A 146 -27.48 29.36 20.67
N ALA A 147 -28.26 28.51 21.35
CA ALA A 147 -29.63 28.78 21.77
C ALA A 147 -29.66 29.50 23.13
N PHE A 148 -28.65 30.33 23.41
CA PHE A 148 -28.62 31.22 24.56
C PHE A 148 -27.98 32.54 24.13
N SER A 149 -28.71 33.30 23.33
CA SER A 149 -28.70 34.75 23.42
C SER A 149 -29.83 35.14 24.39
N THR A 150 -29.46 35.34 25.65
CA THR A 150 -30.22 36.21 26.58
C THR A 150 -29.45 37.49 26.74
#